data_AF-B5HWE1-F1
#
_entry.id   AF-B5HWE1-F1
#
_cell.length_a   1.000
_cell.length_b   1.000
_cell.length_c   1.000
_cell.angle_alpha   90.00
_cell.angle_beta   90.00
_cell.angle_gamma   90.00
#
_symmetry.space_group_name_H-M   'P 1'
#
loop_
_entity.id
_entity.type
_entity.pdbx_description
1 polymer ?
#
loop_
_entity_poly.entity_id
_entity_poly.type
_entity_poly.pdbx_seq_one_letter_code
_entity_poly.pdbx_strand_id
1 'polypeptide(L)'
;MVRTPRETVAEAQELLDAGRPFHAHEVFEDAWKSGPDGEKALWRGLAQLAVGLTHAARGNVTGGARLLRRGAGAVEEWAASAPGRGQPYGMDLAGLAGWARQLAEEVERDGSAVDAQVRRPRLRG
;
A
#
# COMPACT_ATOMS: atom_id res chain seq x y z
N MET A 1 14.38 6.84 -17.74
CA MET A 1 13.17 6.14 -18.26
C MET A 1 12.24 5.97 -17.07
N VAL A 2 10.96 6.35 -17.19
CA VAL A 2 9.98 6.19 -16.09
C VAL A 2 9.56 4.73 -16.03
N ARG A 3 9.46 4.14 -14.82
CA ARG A 3 9.00 2.76 -14.62
C ARG A 3 7.58 2.60 -15.14
N THR A 4 7.31 1.48 -15.80
CA THR A 4 5.92 1.09 -16.13
C THR A 4 5.15 0.73 -14.86
N PRO A 5 3.82 0.83 -14.84
CA PRO A 5 3.01 0.39 -13.71
C PRO A 5 3.26 -1.04 -13.24
N ARG A 6 3.54 -1.98 -14.15
CA ARG A 6 3.85 -3.37 -13.79
C ARG A 6 5.21 -3.50 -13.10
N GLU A 7 6.21 -2.73 -13.55
CA GLU A 7 7.53 -2.66 -12.91
C GLU A 7 7.43 -2.00 -11.53
N THR A 8 6.66 -0.91 -11.40
CA THR A 8 6.37 -0.27 -10.11
C THR A 8 5.82 -1.28 -9.10
N VAL A 9 4.83 -2.09 -9.48
CA VAL A 9 4.24 -3.10 -8.60
C VAL A 9 5.24 -4.22 -8.27
N ALA A 10 6.04 -4.67 -9.24
CA ALA A 10 7.05 -5.72 -9.00
C ALA A 10 8.12 -5.25 -8.02
N GLU A 11 8.69 -4.07 -8.25
CA GLU A 11 9.75 -3.51 -7.40
C GLU A 11 9.22 -3.18 -6.00
N ALA A 12 8.01 -2.63 -5.88
CA ALA A 12 7.39 -2.42 -4.58
C ALA A 12 7.19 -3.74 -3.81
N GLN A 13 6.79 -4.84 -4.49
CA GLN A 13 6.66 -6.16 -3.86
C GLN A 13 8.02 -6.65 -3.34
N GLU A 14 9.09 -6.57 -4.14
CA GLU A 14 10.44 -6.98 -3.73
C GLU A 14 10.93 -6.20 -2.51
N LEU A 15 10.67 -4.89 -2.47
CA LEU A 15 11.01 -4.04 -1.33
C LEU A 15 10.21 -4.42 -0.07
N LEU A 16 8.91 -4.72 -0.21
CA LEU A 16 8.08 -5.18 0.89
C LEU A 16 8.52 -6.56 1.41
N ASP A 17 8.87 -7.48 0.51
CA ASP A 17 9.43 -8.80 0.85
C ASP A 17 10.78 -8.70 1.56
N ALA A 18 11.57 -7.65 1.29
CA ALA A 18 12.80 -7.33 1.98
C ALA A 18 12.60 -6.51 3.28
N GLY A 19 11.36 -6.29 3.73
CA GLY A 19 11.08 -5.50 4.95
C GLY A 19 11.39 -4.01 4.81
N ARG A 20 11.35 -3.46 3.58
CA ARG A 20 11.66 -2.06 3.24
C ARG A 20 10.43 -1.26 2.82
N PRO A 21 9.40 -1.11 3.68
CA PRO A 21 8.14 -0.46 3.30
C PRO A 21 8.29 1.02 2.97
N PHE A 22 9.29 1.73 3.53
CA PHE A 22 9.53 3.12 3.18
C PHE A 22 10.01 3.28 1.73
N HIS A 23 10.87 2.37 1.25
CA HIS A 23 11.33 2.40 -0.13
C HIS A 23 10.18 2.01 -1.10
N ALA A 24 9.31 1.08 -0.70
CA ALA A 24 8.10 0.79 -1.46
C ALA A 24 7.17 2.00 -1.53
N HIS A 25 7.07 2.79 -0.46
CA HIS A 25 6.36 4.07 -0.47
C HIS A 25 6.93 5.03 -1.51
N GLU A 26 8.26 5.20 -1.59
CA GLU A 26 8.90 6.05 -2.59
C GLU A 26 8.57 5.60 -4.02
N VAL A 27 8.62 4.30 -4.29
CA VAL A 27 8.25 3.73 -5.60
C VAL A 27 6.80 4.05 -5.97
N PHE A 28 5.85 3.94 -5.04
CA PHE A 28 4.45 4.31 -5.29
C PHE A 28 4.25 5.82 -5.39
N GLU A 29 5.01 6.61 -4.62
CA GLU A 29 4.94 8.07 -4.66
C GLU A 29 5.44 8.61 -6.02
N ASP A 30 6.51 8.03 -6.56
CA ASP A 30 7.00 8.34 -7.90
C ASP A 30 5.94 8.04 -8.96
N ALA A 31 5.28 6.88 -8.87
CA ALA A 31 4.17 6.52 -9.76
C ALA A 31 2.97 7.46 -9.60
N TRP A 32 2.69 7.94 -8.40
CA TRP A 32 1.65 8.95 -8.15
C TRP A 32 1.99 10.30 -8.81
N LYS A 33 3.25 10.75 -8.68
CA LYS A 33 3.69 12.04 -9.22
C LYS A 33 3.81 12.05 -10.74
N SER A 34 4.19 10.91 -11.33
CA SER A 34 4.48 10.80 -12.77
C SER A 34 3.41 10.08 -13.59
N GLY A 35 2.47 9.39 -12.95
CA GLY A 35 1.43 8.58 -13.60
C GLY A 35 0.24 9.39 -14.15
N PRO A 36 -0.64 8.73 -14.93
CA PRO A 36 -1.82 9.36 -15.50
C PRO A 36 -2.81 9.81 -14.42
N ASP A 37 -3.54 10.90 -14.68
CA ASP A 37 -4.46 11.51 -13.70
C ASP A 37 -5.51 10.53 -13.16
N GLY A 38 -6.03 9.64 -14.02
CA GLY A 38 -7.01 8.62 -13.63
C GLY A 38 -6.51 7.58 -12.63
N GLU A 39 -5.20 7.51 -12.37
CA GLU A 39 -4.59 6.51 -11.47
C GLU A 39 -3.91 7.15 -10.26
N LYS A 40 -3.88 8.48 -10.16
CA LYS A 40 -3.26 9.19 -9.04
C LYS A 40 -3.84 8.76 -7.69
N ALA A 41 -5.15 8.53 -7.61
CA ALA A 41 -5.79 8.08 -6.37
C ALA A 41 -5.33 6.69 -5.94
N LEU A 42 -5.18 5.75 -6.90
CA LEU A 42 -4.65 4.41 -6.66
C LEU A 42 -3.22 4.47 -6.12
N TRP A 43 -2.32 5.14 -6.86
CA TRP A 43 -0.90 5.21 -6.48
C TRP A 43 -0.70 5.92 -5.14
N ARG A 44 -1.46 6.98 -4.87
CA ARG A 44 -1.46 7.64 -3.55
C ARG A 44 -1.95 6.71 -2.44
N GLY A 45 -2.99 5.91 -2.69
CA GLY A 45 -3.49 4.92 -1.74
C GLY A 45 -2.43 3.88 -1.39
N LEU A 46 -1.77 3.30 -2.41
CA LEU A 46 -0.68 2.33 -2.22
C LEU A 46 0.52 2.95 -1.49
N ALA A 47 0.89 4.20 -1.81
CA ALA A 47 1.93 4.93 -1.08
C ALA A 47 1.56 5.12 0.40
N GLN A 48 0.28 5.38 0.71
CA GLN A 48 -0.23 5.48 2.09
C GLN A 48 -0.18 4.15 2.83
N LEU A 49 -0.49 3.03 2.16
CA LEU A 49 -0.37 1.70 2.75
C LEU A 49 1.08 1.40 3.15
N ALA A 50 2.04 1.63 2.24
CA ALA A 50 3.45 1.37 2.48
C ALA A 50 4.04 2.26 3.60
N VAL A 51 3.72 3.56 3.62
CA VAL A 51 4.17 4.43 4.71
C VAL A 51 3.43 4.16 6.01
N GLY A 52 2.16 3.72 5.97
CA GLY A 52 1.42 3.24 7.14
C GLY A 52 2.11 2.05 7.80
N LEU A 53 2.54 1.06 7.01
CA LEU A 53 3.36 -0.06 7.50
C LEU A 53 4.71 0.42 8.07
N THR A 54 5.34 1.40 7.44
CA THR A 54 6.58 2.01 7.95
C THR A 54 6.38 2.63 9.33
N HIS A 55 5.30 3.38 9.54
CA HIS A 55 4.98 3.98 10.83
C HIS A 55 4.68 2.93 11.89
N ALA A 56 3.88 1.92 11.54
CA ALA A 56 3.58 0.81 12.44
C ALA A 56 4.87 0.07 12.86
N ALA A 57 5.79 -0.18 11.93
CA ALA A 57 7.07 -0.83 12.21
C ALA A 57 8.04 0.02 13.06
N ARG A 58 7.82 1.33 13.12
CA ARG A 58 8.58 2.26 13.99
C ARG A 58 7.89 2.52 15.33
N GLY A 59 6.82 1.79 15.64
CA GLY A 59 6.06 1.96 16.89
C GLY A 59 5.15 3.18 16.92
N ASN A 60 4.94 3.87 15.78
CA ASN A 60 3.94 4.93 15.70
C ASN A 60 2.57 4.31 15.44
N VAL A 61 1.96 3.82 16.52
CA VAL A 61 0.67 3.10 16.51
C VAL A 61 -0.43 3.93 15.84
N THR A 62 -0.73 5.11 16.38
CA THR A 62 -1.82 5.97 15.90
C THR A 62 -1.61 6.43 14.46
N GLY A 63 -0.39 6.87 14.13
CA GLY A 63 -0.06 7.34 12.79
C GLY A 63 -0.10 6.21 11.76
N GLY A 64 0.46 5.04 12.10
CA GLY A 64 0.47 3.85 11.25
C GLY A 64 -0.93 3.37 10.93
N ALA A 65 -1.75 3.12 11.96
CA ALA A 65 -3.13 2.66 11.79
C ALA A 65 -3.98 3.63 10.97
N ARG A 66 -3.86 4.94 11.22
CA ARG A 66 -4.56 5.97 10.45
C ARG A 66 -4.20 5.96 8.97
N LEU A 67 -2.91 5.83 8.64
CA LEU A 67 -2.43 5.80 7.26
C LEU A 67 -2.87 4.52 6.53
N LEU A 68 -2.81 3.37 7.21
CA LEU A 68 -3.29 2.09 6.68
C LEU A 68 -4.78 2.16 6.33
N ARG A 69 -5.63 2.64 7.25
CA ARG A 69 -7.08 2.79 6.99
C ARG A 69 -7.36 3.78 5.86
N ARG A 70 -6.64 4.90 5.81
CA ARG A 70 -6.79 5.90 4.73
C ARG A 70 -6.38 5.33 3.37
N GLY A 71 -5.26 4.62 3.29
CA GLY A 71 -4.81 3.97 2.07
C GLY A 71 -5.78 2.90 1.60
N ALA A 72 -6.35 2.11 2.52
CA ALA A 72 -7.37 1.11 2.21
C ALA A 72 -8.61 1.74 1.57
N GLY A 73 -9.14 2.81 2.17
CA GLY A 73 -10.28 3.55 1.60
C GLY A 73 -9.99 4.12 0.23
N ALA A 74 -8.81 4.71 0.01
CA ALA A 74 -8.43 5.27 -1.28
C ALA A 74 -8.33 4.20 -2.39
N VAL A 75 -7.79 3.01 -2.06
CA VAL A 75 -7.70 1.87 -2.99
C VAL A 75 -9.07 1.36 -3.38
N GLU A 76 -9.99 1.23 -2.42
CA GLU A 76 -11.35 0.78 -2.67
C GLU A 76 -12.19 1.78 -3.44
N GLU A 77 -12.12 3.07 -3.10
CA GLU A 77 -12.78 4.14 -3.83
C GLU A 77 -12.34 4.15 -5.29
N TRP A 78 -11.04 4.00 -5.55
CA TRP A 78 -10.53 3.88 -6.91
C TRP A 78 -11.08 2.64 -7.63
N ALA A 79 -11.04 1.47 -6.98
CA ALA A 79 -11.54 0.22 -7.55
C ALA A 79 -13.04 0.30 -7.89
N ALA A 80 -13.84 0.94 -7.03
CA ALA A 80 -15.27 1.15 -7.24
C ALA A 80 -15.56 2.15 -8.37
N SER A 81 -14.69 3.15 -8.58
CA SER A 81 -14.86 4.16 -9.64
C SER A 81 -14.50 3.68 -11.05
N ALA A 82 -13.82 2.54 -11.18
CA ALA A 82 -13.42 1.96 -12.46
C ALA A 82 -13.97 0.53 -12.67
N PRO A 83 -15.30 0.32 -12.58
CA PRO A 83 -15.90 -0.99 -12.73
C PRO A 83 -15.60 -1.55 -14.14
N GLY A 84 -15.09 -2.78 -14.19
CA GLY A 84 -14.72 -3.45 -15.44
C GLY A 84 -13.24 -3.33 -15.84
N ARG A 85 -12.44 -2.46 -15.18
CA ARG A 85 -10.99 -2.68 -15.14
C ARG A 85 -10.78 -3.91 -14.25
N GLY A 86 -10.29 -5.02 -14.81
CA GLY A 86 -9.92 -6.23 -14.04
C GLY A 86 -8.83 -5.94 -13.00
N GLN A 87 -8.10 -6.95 -12.50
CA GLN A 87 -6.98 -6.72 -11.57
C GLN A 87 -5.92 -5.78 -12.18
N PRO A 88 -5.87 -4.50 -11.77
CA PRO A 88 -5.01 -3.52 -12.42
C PRO A 88 -3.56 -3.89 -12.17
N TYR A 89 -2.79 -4.09 -13.25
CA TYR A 89 -1.39 -4.50 -13.17
C TYR A 89 -1.17 -5.79 -12.36
N GLY A 90 -2.20 -6.65 -12.30
CA GLY A 90 -2.21 -7.91 -11.53
C GLY A 90 -2.42 -7.73 -10.02
N MET A 91 -2.84 -6.56 -9.56
CA MET A 91 -3.00 -6.30 -8.13
C MET A 91 -4.30 -6.85 -7.55
N ASP A 92 -4.22 -7.45 -6.37
CA ASP A 92 -5.37 -7.81 -5.53
C ASP A 92 -5.74 -6.63 -4.61
N LEU A 93 -6.45 -5.64 -5.17
CA LEU A 93 -6.84 -4.44 -4.43
C LEU A 93 -7.75 -4.72 -3.23
N ALA A 94 -8.62 -5.72 -3.34
CA ALA A 94 -9.52 -6.12 -2.25
C ALA A 94 -8.73 -6.76 -1.11
N GLY A 95 -7.81 -7.69 -1.42
CA GLY A 95 -6.90 -8.28 -0.44
C GLY A 95 -6.02 -7.23 0.24
N LEU A 96 -5.51 -6.25 -0.50
CA LEU A 96 -4.71 -5.16 0.05
C LEU A 96 -5.51 -4.27 1.02
N ALA A 97 -6.74 -3.90 0.67
CA ALA A 97 -7.59 -3.11 1.54
C ALA A 97 -7.96 -3.88 2.83
N GLY A 98 -8.27 -5.18 2.70
CA GLY A 98 -8.52 -6.06 3.84
C GLY A 98 -7.30 -6.19 4.77
N TRP A 99 -6.13 -6.48 4.19
CA TRP A 99 -4.87 -6.56 4.93
C TRP A 99 -4.57 -5.27 5.71
N ALA A 100 -4.76 -4.11 5.07
CA ALA A 100 -4.45 -2.83 5.69
C ALA A 100 -5.34 -2.53 6.90
N ARG A 101 -6.63 -2.85 6.82
CA ARG A 101 -7.56 -2.69 7.94
C ARG A 101 -7.23 -3.64 9.08
N GLN A 102 -6.99 -4.91 8.77
CA GLN A 102 -6.62 -5.90 9.77
C GLN A 102 -5.33 -5.49 10.49
N LEU A 103 -4.31 -5.06 9.75
CA LEU A 103 -3.06 -4.59 10.35
C LEU A 103 -3.28 -3.36 11.23
N ALA A 104 -4.11 -2.40 10.80
CA ALA A 104 -4.43 -1.23 11.61
C ALA A 104 -5.07 -1.62 12.96
N GLU A 105 -6.02 -2.56 12.96
CA GLU A 105 -6.66 -3.08 14.17
C GLU A 105 -5.68 -3.79 15.09
N GLU A 106 -4.78 -4.59 14.54
CA GLU A 106 -3.76 -5.30 15.32
C GLU A 106 -2.74 -4.34 15.93
N VAL A 107 -2.27 -3.34 15.17
CA VAL A 107 -1.36 -2.29 15.66
C VAL A 107 -1.99 -1.54 16.84
N GLU A 108 -3.26 -1.16 16.73
CA GLU A 108 -4.00 -0.47 17.80
C GLU A 108 -4.23 -1.36 19.03
N ARG A 109 -4.51 -2.65 18.81
CA ARG A 109 -4.75 -3.62 19.89
C ARG A 109 -3.49 -3.94 20.68
N ASP A 110 -2.39 -4.19 19.98
CA ASP A 110 -1.15 -4.67 20.59
C ASP A 110 -0.29 -3.51 21.11
N GLY A 111 -0.51 -2.29 20.60
CA GLY A 111 0.16 -1.06 21.06
C GLY A 111 1.68 -1.07 20.86
N SER A 112 2.20 -1.94 20.00
CA SER A 112 3.63 -2.17 19.80
C SER A 112 4.02 -2.13 18.33
N ALA A 113 5.33 -2.00 18.08
CA ALA A 113 5.86 -2.00 16.73
C ALA A 113 5.66 -3.37 16.06
N VAL A 114 5.26 -3.37 14.79
CA VAL A 114 5.12 -4.60 13.99
C VAL A 114 6.38 -4.91 13.20
N ASP A 115 6.64 -6.19 12.97
CA ASP A 115 7.68 -6.58 12.01
C ASP A 115 7.15 -6.36 10.57
N ALA A 116 7.77 -5.44 9.85
CA ALA A 116 7.35 -5.07 8.50
C ALA A 116 7.48 -6.22 7.49
N GLN A 117 8.47 -7.09 7.64
CA GLN A 117 8.68 -8.21 6.73
C GLN A 117 7.68 -9.33 7.01
N VAL A 118 7.42 -9.64 8.29
CA VAL A 118 6.38 -10.62 8.66
C VAL A 118 5.01 -10.13 8.20
N ARG A 119 4.73 -8.83 8.35
CA ARG A 119 3.43 -8.22 8.03
C ARG A 119 3.30 -7.65 6.62
N ARG A 120 4.29 -7.87 5.75
CA ARG A 120 4.26 -7.44 4.35
C ARG A 120 2.94 -7.87 3.65
N PRO A 121 2.34 -7.01 2.82
CA PRO A 121 1.23 -7.42 2.00
C PRO A 121 1.69 -8.25 0.79
N ARG A 122 0.76 -8.99 0.19
CA ARG A 122 0.88 -9.47 -1.18
C ARG A 122 0.17 -8.48 -2.09
N LEU A 123 0.92 -7.82 -2.97
CA LEU A 123 0.36 -6.85 -3.92
C LEU A 123 -0.44 -7.54 -5.01
N ARG A 124 -0.06 -8.76 -5.38
CA ARG A 124 -0.67 -9.57 -6.43
C ARG A 124 -1.30 -10.84 -5.84
N GLY A 125 -2.36 -11.32 -6.47
CA GLY A 125 -3.05 -12.59 -6.18
C GLY A 125 -2.52 -13.76 -6.99
#